data_AF-A0A2S1XKZ5-F1
#
_entry.id   AF-A0A2S1XKZ5-F1
#
_cell.length_a   1.000
_cell.length_b   1.000
_cell.length_c   1.000
_cell.angle_alpha   90.00
_cell.angle_beta   90.00
_cell.angle_gamma   90.00
#
_symmetry.space_group_name_H-M   'P 1'
#
loop_
_entity.id
_entity.type
_entity.pdbx_description
1 polymer ?
#
loop_
_entity_poly.entity_id
_entity_poly.type
_entity_poly.pdbx_seq_one_letter_code
_entity_poly.pdbx_strand_id
1 'polypeptide(L)'
;MNTKPLNSDAIGHRTWTDAEYRIITTKGWATVSGKARGFFGVHQDQDTERHVLTHLPTGVSLGGAPDPEAPRRAATAVKNMWDWSFTSYSGQPTPNAMRAIRIVLKSFGLTHPDNAPRWTGPEVVERLAAAGSAGLPSLSTVPAA
;
A
#
# COMPACT_ATOMS: atom_id res chain seq x y z
N MET A 1 -7.64 -2.78 20.60
CA MET A 1 -8.37 -3.66 19.68
C MET A 1 -7.35 -4.41 18.85
N ASN A 2 -7.35 -5.75 18.88
CA ASN A 2 -6.42 -6.56 18.12
C ASN A 2 -6.99 -6.76 16.71
N THR A 3 -6.80 -5.78 15.83
CA THR A 3 -7.31 -5.82 14.46
C THR A 3 -6.42 -6.71 13.62
N LYS A 4 -6.97 -7.86 13.20
CA LYS A 4 -6.32 -8.81 12.29
C LYS A 4 -5.80 -8.07 11.04
N PRO A 5 -4.58 -8.37 10.56
CA PRO A 5 -4.08 -7.79 9.30
C PRO A 5 -5.01 -8.08 8.12
N LEU A 6 -5.12 -7.14 7.18
CA LEU A 6 -5.98 -7.27 5.99
C LEU A 6 -5.67 -8.53 5.18
N ASN A 7 -4.39 -8.77 4.93
CA ASN A 7 -3.89 -9.85 4.09
C ASN A 7 -3.21 -10.94 4.92
N SER A 8 -3.87 -11.37 6.00
CA SER A 8 -3.29 -12.33 6.97
C SER A 8 -2.71 -13.57 6.32
N ASP A 9 -3.36 -14.06 5.27
CA ASP A 9 -3.03 -15.34 4.64
C ASP A 9 -1.83 -15.22 3.69
N ALA A 10 -1.47 -14.00 3.29
CA ALA A 10 -0.29 -13.68 2.48
C ALA A 10 0.91 -13.21 3.32
N ILE A 11 0.76 -13.05 4.63
CA ILE A 11 1.81 -12.53 5.52
C ILE A 11 2.63 -13.69 6.11
N GLY A 12 3.93 -13.44 6.32
CA GLY A 12 4.81 -14.35 7.07
C GLY A 12 5.61 -15.35 6.21
N HIS A 13 5.42 -15.35 4.89
CA HIS A 13 6.26 -16.15 3.98
C HIS A 13 7.73 -15.70 4.05
N ARG A 14 8.64 -16.66 4.19
CA ARG A 14 10.09 -16.40 4.31
C ARG A 14 10.72 -16.00 2.97
N THR A 15 10.21 -16.55 1.88
CA THR A 15 10.60 -16.29 0.49
C THR A 15 9.46 -15.60 -0.27
N TRP A 16 9.75 -15.07 -1.46
CA TRP A 16 8.73 -14.54 -2.34
C TRP A 16 7.89 -15.68 -2.92
N THR A 17 6.64 -15.79 -2.46
CA THR A 17 5.70 -16.84 -2.87
C THR A 17 4.51 -16.22 -3.58
N ASP A 18 3.96 -16.91 -4.57
CA ASP A 18 2.74 -16.46 -5.24
C ASP A 18 1.57 -16.39 -4.26
N ALA A 19 0.85 -15.27 -4.27
CA ALA A 19 -0.24 -15.00 -3.37
C ALA A 19 -1.24 -14.03 -4.01
N GLU A 20 -2.49 -14.13 -3.58
CA GLU A 20 -3.50 -13.12 -3.83
C GLU A 20 -3.69 -12.26 -2.58
N TYR A 21 -3.79 -10.96 -2.76
CA TYR A 21 -3.96 -10.03 -1.65
C TYR A 21 -4.70 -8.77 -2.09
N ARG A 22 -5.27 -8.07 -1.10
CA ARG A 22 -6.05 -6.86 -1.28
C ARG A 22 -5.17 -5.62 -1.13
N ILE A 23 -5.36 -4.68 -2.04
CA ILE A 23 -4.69 -3.36 -2.05
C ILE A 23 -5.73 -2.24 -2.04
N ILE A 24 -5.33 -1.09 -1.50
CA ILE A 24 -6.13 0.13 -1.61
C ILE A 24 -5.74 0.90 -2.88
N THR A 25 -6.76 1.30 -3.64
CA THR A 25 -6.64 2.12 -4.85
C THR A 25 -7.47 3.39 -4.71
N THR A 26 -7.36 4.30 -5.67
CA THR A 26 -8.23 5.50 -5.74
C THR A 26 -9.71 5.16 -5.96
N LYS A 27 -10.02 3.96 -6.47
CA LYS A 27 -11.36 3.44 -6.72
C LYS A 27 -11.90 2.57 -5.57
N GLY A 28 -11.15 2.45 -4.46
CA GLY A 28 -11.46 1.54 -3.36
C GLY A 28 -10.55 0.31 -3.34
N TRP A 29 -11.05 -0.79 -2.79
CA TRP A 29 -10.27 -2.02 -2.65
C TRP A 29 -10.22 -2.83 -3.94
N ALA A 30 -9.05 -3.38 -4.28
CA ALA A 30 -8.87 -4.33 -5.36
C ALA A 30 -8.13 -5.57 -4.86
N THR A 31 -8.48 -6.75 -5.38
CA THR A 31 -7.68 -7.97 -5.21
C THR A 31 -6.70 -8.07 -6.37
N VAL A 32 -5.44 -8.37 -6.06
CA VAL A 32 -4.38 -8.54 -7.05
C VAL A 32 -3.65 -9.85 -6.81
N SER A 33 -3.19 -10.47 -7.89
CA SER A 33 -2.26 -11.60 -7.84
C SER A 33 -0.83 -11.08 -7.94
N GLY A 34 0.08 -11.63 -7.13
CA GLY A 34 1.47 -11.20 -7.11
C GLY A 34 2.34 -12.12 -6.26
N LYS A 35 3.46 -11.58 -5.76
CA LYS A 35 4.32 -12.28 -4.81
C LYS A 35 4.30 -11.63 -3.45
N ALA A 36 4.30 -12.42 -2.39
CA ALA A 36 4.33 -11.95 -1.00
C ALA A 36 5.56 -12.49 -0.26
N ARG A 37 6.11 -11.68 0.65
CA ARG A 37 7.18 -12.05 1.58
C ARG A 37 7.15 -11.17 2.82
N GLY A 38 7.19 -11.77 4.00
CA GLY A 38 7.12 -11.05 5.27
C GLY A 38 5.82 -10.22 5.34
N PHE A 39 5.96 -8.89 5.40
CA PHE A 39 4.84 -7.94 5.43
C PHE A 39 4.63 -7.20 4.10
N PHE A 40 5.26 -7.67 3.03
CA PHE A 40 5.30 -6.99 1.73
C PHE A 40 4.71 -7.83 0.61
N GLY A 41 3.95 -7.18 -0.27
CA GLY A 41 3.46 -7.72 -1.53
C GLY A 41 4.05 -6.97 -2.71
N VAL A 42 4.31 -7.67 -3.81
CA VAL A 42 4.68 -7.09 -5.10
C VAL A 42 3.72 -7.59 -6.17
N HIS A 43 3.11 -6.69 -6.93
CA HIS A 43 2.26 -7.01 -8.08
C HIS A 43 2.59 -6.06 -9.23
N GLN A 44 2.16 -6.42 -10.44
CA GLN A 44 2.18 -5.52 -11.58
C GLN A 44 0.85 -4.77 -11.63
N ASP A 45 0.92 -3.45 -11.53
CA ASP A 45 -0.21 -2.56 -11.76
C ASP A 45 -0.45 -2.47 -13.27
N GLN A 46 -1.64 -2.86 -13.72
CA GLN A 46 -1.98 -2.96 -15.15
C GLN A 46 -2.18 -1.58 -15.81
N ASP A 47 -2.59 -0.57 -15.03
CA ASP A 47 -2.86 0.77 -15.55
C ASP A 47 -1.55 1.53 -15.82
N THR A 48 -0.54 1.30 -14.99
CA THR A 48 0.75 2.01 -15.03
C THR A 48 1.89 1.16 -15.57
N GLU A 49 1.67 -0.15 -15.75
CA GLU A 49 2.69 -1.16 -16.07
C GLU A 49 3.85 -1.25 -15.07
N ARG A 50 3.68 -0.69 -13.87
CA ARG A 50 4.72 -0.66 -12.83
C ARG A 50 4.57 -1.83 -11.87
N HIS A 51 5.70 -2.29 -11.36
CA HIS A 51 5.74 -3.23 -10.24
C HIS A 51 5.66 -2.46 -8.92
N VAL A 52 4.57 -2.67 -8.19
CA VAL A 52 4.22 -1.92 -6.98
C VAL A 52 4.59 -2.72 -5.74
N LEU A 53 5.31 -2.07 -4.82
CA LEU A 53 5.53 -2.58 -3.48
C LEU A 53 4.33 -2.20 -2.61
N THR A 54 3.77 -3.15 -1.87
CA THR A 54 2.60 -2.96 -1.02
C THR A 54 2.89 -3.42 0.40
N HIS A 55 2.43 -2.65 1.38
CA HIS A 55 2.38 -3.06 2.78
C HIS A 55 1.16 -3.95 3.02
N LEU A 56 1.37 -5.26 3.17
CA LEU A 56 0.29 -6.27 3.24
C LEU A 56 -0.69 -6.06 4.39
N PRO A 57 -0.28 -5.70 5.63
CA PRO A 57 -1.23 -5.51 6.71
C PRO A 57 -2.32 -4.46 6.44
N THR A 58 -2.01 -3.45 5.62
CA THR A 58 -2.92 -2.32 5.33
C THR A 58 -3.33 -2.22 3.87
N GLY A 59 -2.71 -2.99 2.96
CA GLY A 59 -2.91 -2.90 1.51
C GLY A 59 -2.38 -1.61 0.85
N VAL A 60 -1.62 -0.80 1.58
CA VAL A 60 -1.15 0.52 1.11
C VAL A 60 0.10 0.36 0.24
N SER A 61 0.09 1.02 -0.92
CA SER A 61 1.27 1.10 -1.78
C SER A 61 2.42 1.82 -1.06
N LEU A 62 3.65 1.35 -1.26
CA LEU A 62 4.90 2.00 -0.87
C LEU A 62 5.62 2.65 -2.07
N GLY A 63 5.00 2.58 -3.25
CA GLY A 63 5.55 3.07 -4.51
C GLY A 63 5.78 1.94 -5.51
N GLY A 64 6.02 2.32 -6.77
CA GLY A 64 6.24 1.37 -7.86
C GLY A 64 7.45 1.72 -8.72
N ALA A 65 7.92 0.75 -9.49
CA ALA A 65 9.08 0.85 -10.39
C ALA A 65 8.82 0.05 -11.69
N PRO A 66 9.39 0.45 -12.83
CA PRO A 66 9.30 -0.34 -14.06
C PRO A 66 10.09 -1.65 -13.99
N ASP A 67 11.16 -1.70 -13.19
CA ASP A 67 11.94 -2.93 -12.96
C ASP A 67 11.19 -3.87 -11.98
N PRO A 68 10.87 -5.13 -12.37
CA PRO A 68 10.21 -6.11 -11.49
C PRO A 68 10.99 -6.47 -10.22
N GLU A 69 12.31 -6.34 -10.23
CA GLU A 69 13.15 -6.68 -9.08
C GLU A 69 13.35 -5.50 -8.12
N ALA A 70 13.14 -4.26 -8.57
CA ALA A 70 13.30 -3.06 -7.75
C ALA A 70 12.44 -3.10 -6.47
N PRO A 71 11.12 -3.40 -6.51
CA PRO A 71 10.29 -3.54 -5.31
C PRO A 71 10.81 -4.58 -4.32
N ARG A 72 11.35 -5.70 -4.82
CA ARG A 72 11.86 -6.80 -3.99
C ARG A 72 13.14 -6.41 -3.25
N ARG A 73 14.05 -5.71 -3.95
CA ARG A 73 15.26 -5.15 -3.34
C ARG A 73 14.92 -4.07 -2.32
N ALA A 74 14.00 -3.18 -2.66
CA ALA A 74 13.53 -2.12 -1.77
C ALA A 74 12.90 -2.68 -0.48
N ALA A 75 12.03 -3.69 -0.59
CA ALA A 75 11.44 -4.38 0.56
C ALA A 75 12.53 -4.95 1.50
N THR A 76 13.57 -5.55 0.92
CA THR A 76 14.70 -6.09 1.69
C THR A 76 15.49 -5.01 2.43
N ALA A 77 15.66 -3.83 1.81
CA ALA A 77 16.38 -2.71 2.40
C ALA A 77 15.61 -2.06 3.55
N VAL A 78 14.27 -1.94 3.45
CA VAL A 78 13.46 -1.24 4.45
C VAL A 78 12.92 -2.14 5.57
N LYS A 79 13.02 -3.47 5.44
CA LYS A 79 12.40 -4.43 6.39
C LYS A 79 12.78 -4.23 7.86
N ASN A 80 13.97 -3.69 8.14
CA ASN A 80 14.47 -3.47 9.49
C ASN A 80 14.39 -1.99 9.94
N MET A 81 13.86 -1.10 9.09
CA MET A 81 13.74 0.32 9.39
C MET A 81 12.52 0.64 10.26
N TRP A 82 11.56 -0.29 10.34
CA TRP A 82 10.33 -0.13 11.09
C TRP A 82 9.73 -1.50 11.46
N ASP A 83 8.85 -1.53 12.45
CA ASP A 83 7.98 -2.68 12.68
C ASP A 83 6.83 -2.66 11.67
N TRP A 84 6.97 -3.43 10.59
CA TRP A 84 5.99 -3.53 9.50
C TRP A 84 4.80 -4.44 9.83
N SER A 85 4.62 -4.88 11.08
CA SER A 85 3.46 -5.70 11.47
C SER A 85 2.20 -4.87 11.76
N PHE A 86 2.32 -3.53 11.77
CA PHE A 86 1.22 -2.64 12.16
C PHE A 86 0.00 -2.76 11.24
N THR A 87 -1.19 -2.74 11.84
CA THR A 87 -2.47 -2.85 11.12
C THR A 87 -3.27 -1.56 11.11
N SER A 88 -2.80 -0.51 11.79
CA SER A 88 -3.51 0.76 11.94
C SER A 88 -2.59 1.97 11.83
N TYR A 89 -3.18 3.15 11.64
CA TYR A 89 -2.49 4.44 11.55
C TYR A 89 -1.55 4.71 12.73
N SER A 90 -1.90 4.29 13.96
CA SER A 90 -1.08 4.55 15.15
C SER A 90 0.26 3.82 15.14
N GLY A 91 0.39 2.75 14.37
CA GLY A 91 1.64 2.00 14.22
C GLY A 91 2.48 2.41 13.01
N GLN A 92 2.04 3.39 12.23
CA GLN A 92 2.78 3.83 11.05
C GLN A 92 4.13 4.48 11.44
N PRO A 93 5.11 4.51 10.52
CA PRO A 93 6.37 5.22 10.76
C PRO A 93 6.15 6.69 11.08
N THR A 94 6.89 7.20 12.08
CA THR A 94 6.91 8.64 12.38
C THR A 94 7.30 9.45 11.13
N PRO A 95 6.96 10.75 11.05
CA PRO A 95 7.32 11.57 9.89
C PRO A 95 8.80 11.49 9.49
N ASN A 96 9.71 11.45 10.48
CA ASN A 96 11.14 11.31 10.26
C ASN A 96 11.53 9.92 9.75
N ALA A 97 11.01 8.85 10.35
CA ALA A 97 11.22 7.48 9.87
C ALA A 97 10.67 7.30 8.45
N MET A 98 9.50 7.88 8.17
CA MET A 98 8.88 7.82 6.85
C MET A 98 9.67 8.59 5.79
N ARG A 99 10.29 9.72 6.15
CA ARG A 99 11.23 10.40 5.26
C ARG A 99 12.43 9.49 4.93
N ALA A 100 13.05 8.86 5.94
CA ALA A 100 14.17 7.96 5.73
C ALA A 100 13.79 6.75 4.86
N ILE A 101 12.65 6.11 5.14
CA ILE A 101 12.12 5.00 4.35
C ILE A 101 11.92 5.44 2.90
N ARG A 102 11.29 6.59 2.64
CA ARG A 102 11.08 7.10 1.27
C ARG A 102 12.39 7.37 0.53
N ILE A 103 13.42 7.85 1.21
CA ILE A 103 14.75 8.04 0.60
C ILE A 103 15.31 6.69 0.14
N VAL A 104 15.24 5.67 0.99
CA VAL A 104 15.69 4.31 0.64
C VAL A 104 14.84 3.73 -0.51
N LEU A 105 13.51 3.82 -0.45
CA LEU A 105 12.65 3.34 -1.55
C LEU A 105 13.02 4.02 -2.89
N LYS A 106 13.26 5.34 -2.87
CA LYS A 106 13.70 6.09 -4.05
C LYS A 106 15.07 5.67 -4.57
N SER A 107 16.03 5.34 -3.70
CA SER A 107 17.35 4.86 -4.14
C SER A 107 17.29 3.52 -4.88
N PHE A 108 16.21 2.75 -4.70
CA PHE A 108 15.91 1.54 -5.47
C PHE A 108 14.99 1.78 -6.69
N GLY A 109 14.65 3.05 -6.99
CA GLY A 109 13.83 3.42 -8.15
C GLY A 109 12.32 3.42 -7.90
N LEU A 110 11.86 3.23 -6.65
CA LEU A 110 10.44 3.30 -6.34
C LEU A 110 10.00 4.75 -6.23
N THR A 111 8.95 5.10 -6.98
CA THR A 111 8.27 6.39 -6.85
C THR A 111 6.83 6.17 -6.44
N HIS A 112 6.32 7.05 -5.59
CA HIS A 112 4.92 7.10 -5.23
C HIS A 112 4.16 7.99 -6.21
N PRO A 113 3.05 7.52 -6.81
CA PRO A 113 2.12 8.42 -7.49
C PRO A 113 1.61 9.49 -6.51
N ASP A 114 1.48 10.73 -6.97
CA ASP A 114 1.05 11.85 -6.10
C ASP A 114 -0.35 11.64 -5.51
N ASN A 115 -1.19 10.90 -6.23
CA ASN A 115 -2.57 10.52 -5.89
C ASN A 115 -2.69 9.14 -5.20
N ALA A 116 -1.59 8.46 -4.90
CA ALA A 116 -1.66 7.14 -4.27
C ALA A 116 -2.27 7.24 -2.85
N PRO A 117 -3.18 6.33 -2.48
CA PRO A 117 -3.68 6.23 -1.12
C PRO A 117 -2.51 6.15 -0.14
N ARG A 118 -2.44 7.10 0.78
CA ARG A 118 -1.45 7.10 1.86
C ARG A 118 -2.06 6.37 3.06
N TRP A 119 -1.24 6.07 4.06
CA TRP A 119 -1.75 5.82 5.41
C TRP A 119 -2.35 7.12 5.99
N THR A 120 -3.45 7.57 5.40
CA THR A 120 -4.39 8.50 6.01
C THR A 120 -5.31 7.65 6.86
N GLY A 121 -5.70 8.16 8.04
CA GLY A 121 -6.41 7.40 9.08
C GLY A 121 -7.64 6.62 8.62
N PRO A 122 -8.24 5.81 9.52
CA PRO A 122 -9.34 4.89 9.21
C PRO A 122 -10.48 5.52 8.40
N GLU A 123 -10.75 6.81 8.58
CA GLU A 123 -11.77 7.58 7.84
C GLU A 123 -11.59 7.56 6.31
N VAL A 124 -10.38 7.52 5.77
CA VAL A 124 -10.18 7.49 4.30
C VAL A 124 -10.36 6.08 3.76
N VAL A 125 -9.91 5.07 4.52
CA VAL A 125 -10.09 3.66 4.15
C VAL A 125 -11.57 3.27 4.22
N GLU A 126 -12.29 3.74 5.24
CA GLU A 126 -13.74 3.57 5.41
C GLU A 126 -14.53 4.37 4.36
N ARG A 127 -14.15 5.62 4.06
CA ARG A 127 -14.79 6.40 2.98
C ARG A 127 -14.53 5.82 1.59
N LEU A 128 -13.34 5.29 1.31
CA LEU A 128 -13.03 4.63 0.04
C LEU A 128 -13.72 3.25 -0.07
N ALA A 129 -13.86 2.52 1.04
CA ALA A 129 -14.66 1.30 1.10
C ALA A 129 -16.16 1.58 0.89
N ALA A 130 -16.69 2.66 1.48
CA ALA A 130 -18.08 3.09 1.32
C ALA A 130 -18.38 3.61 -0.09
N ALA A 131 -17.44 4.34 -0.72
CA ALA A 131 -17.58 4.85 -2.09
C ALA A 131 -17.47 3.74 -3.16
N GLY A 132 -16.85 2.60 -2.86
CA GLY A 132 -16.87 1.41 -3.71
C GLY A 132 -18.22 0.67 -3.70
N SER A 133 -19.12 0.98 -2.77
CA SER A 133 -20.47 0.38 -2.66
C SER A 133 -21.59 1.34 -3.04
N ALA A 134 -21.33 2.65 -3.12
CA ALA A 134 -22.27 3.65 -3.58
C ALA A 134 -21.55 4.59 -4.54
N GLY A 135 -22.01 4.66 -5.79
CA GLY A 135 -21.45 5.53 -6.82
C GLY A 135 -21.15 6.92 -6.28
N LEU A 136 -19.94 7.40 -6.55
CA LEU A 136 -19.46 8.71 -6.12
C LEU A 136 -20.49 9.79 -6.50
N PRO A 137 -20.99 10.61 -5.56
CA PRO A 137 -21.74 11.81 -5.94
C PRO A 137 -20.79 12.77 -6.63
N SER A 138 -21.17 13.23 -7.82
CA SER A 138 -20.48 14.30 -8.55
C SER A 138 -20.32 15.52 -7.65
N LEU A 139 -19.09 16.04 -7.57
CA LEU A 139 -18.82 17.38 -7.05
C LEU A 139 -19.28 18.41 -8.08
N SER A 140 -20.58 18.63 -8.14
CA SER A 140 -21.24 19.85 -8.59
C SER A 140 -22.41 19.99 -7.63
N THR A 141 -22.42 20.91 -6.68
CA THR A 141 -22.66 22.32 -6.94
C THR A 141 -22.44 23.05 -5.61
N VAL A 142 -21.68 24.14 -5.60
CA VAL A 142 -21.76 25.14 -4.53
C VAL A 142 -22.92 26.06 -4.87
N PRO A 143 -23.99 26.18 -4.06
CA PRO A 143 -24.80 27.37 -4.13
C PRO A 143 -24.13 28.44 -3.26
N ALA A 144 -23.72 29.51 -3.92
CA ALA A 144 -23.47 30.78 -3.25
C ALA A 144 -24.80 31.34 -2.74
N ALA A 145 -24.89 31.62 -1.44
CA ALA A 145 -25.63 32.72 -0.84
C ALA A 145 -25.22 32.84 0.63
#